data_AF-H2YNN1-F1
#
_entry.id   AF-H2YNN1-F1
#
_cell.length_a   1.000
_cell.length_b   1.000
_cell.length_c   1.000
_cell.angle_alpha   90.00
_cell.angle_beta   90.00
_cell.angle_gamma   90.00
#
_symmetry.space_group_name_H-M   'P 1'
#
loop_
_entity.id
_entity.type
_entity.pdbx_description
1 polymer ?
#
loop_
_entity_poly.entity_id
_entity_poly.type
_entity_poly.pdbx_seq_one_letter_code
_entity_poly.pdbx_strand_id
1 'polypeptide(L)'
;MGLNLNIQRIIFNDLYKTTLTSSGKREIRQLTSSHALQIAGRAGRFGSDYEDGSVTSMHPKHMPLLHNLLREKAPEIKLAGLHPPFEKLEEFANVLGTKCFSEVIGMFIGLCEMNEKLFFLCSLIESQEIAEFLEDNVLCNELSLRDMYTFCCSPISSRNREVLSVLAAFVQFYLNRVPICKNDVKQLLKWPPKPAKNKEEVEKLENFHEILRLYMWLR
;
A
#
# COMPACT_ATOMS: atom_id res chain seq x y z
N MET A 1 3.93 13.25 -2.28
CA MET A 1 4.78 14.30 -1.65
C MET A 1 6.23 13.85 -1.71
N GLY A 2 7.22 14.73 -1.52
CA GLY A 2 8.64 14.32 -1.43
C GLY A 2 9.52 14.68 -2.64
N LEU A 3 8.96 15.33 -3.66
CA LEU A 3 9.74 15.91 -4.77
C LEU A 3 9.72 17.44 -4.69
N ASN A 4 10.87 18.05 -4.96
CA ASN A 4 11.02 19.49 -5.11
C ASN A 4 10.85 19.83 -6.60
N LEU A 5 9.68 20.35 -6.96
CA LEU A 5 9.32 20.65 -8.34
C LEU A 5 9.14 22.16 -8.51
N ASN A 6 9.68 22.69 -9.59
CA ASN A 6 9.54 24.09 -9.98
C ASN A 6 8.30 24.24 -10.88
N ILE A 7 7.14 24.51 -10.29
CA ILE A 7 5.83 24.50 -10.97
C ILE A 7 5.18 25.87 -10.89
N GLN A 8 4.85 26.46 -12.05
CA GLN A 8 4.07 27.71 -12.11
C GLN A 8 2.56 27.47 -12.04
N ARG A 9 2.08 26.39 -12.69
CA ARG A 9 0.65 26.12 -12.83
C ARG A 9 0.31 24.65 -12.65
N ILE A 10 -0.67 24.38 -11.80
CA ILE A 10 -1.31 23.07 -11.68
C ILE A 10 -2.60 23.06 -12.50
N ILE A 11 -2.77 22.03 -13.31
CA ILE A 11 -3.99 21.80 -14.09
C ILE A 11 -4.59 20.46 -13.65
N PHE A 12 -5.72 20.51 -12.94
CA PHE A 12 -6.47 19.30 -12.58
C PHE A 12 -7.15 18.75 -13.83
N ASN A 13 -6.69 17.59 -14.32
CA ASN A 13 -7.34 16.90 -15.42
C ASN A 13 -8.76 16.46 -15.03
N ASP A 14 -8.90 15.88 -13.83
CA ASP A 14 -10.17 15.50 -13.23
C ASP A 14 -10.15 15.79 -11.71
N LEU A 15 -11.35 15.87 -11.11
CA LEU A 15 -11.57 16.03 -9.66
C LEU A 15 -12.13 14.77 -9.01
N TYR A 16 -12.19 13.68 -9.77
CA TYR A 16 -12.62 12.37 -9.30
C TYR A 16 -11.47 11.36 -9.42
N LYS A 17 -11.33 10.52 -8.40
CA LYS A 17 -10.40 9.40 -8.35
C LYS A 17 -11.19 8.11 -8.48
N THR A 18 -10.84 7.30 -9.47
CA THR A 18 -11.34 5.93 -9.57
C THR A 18 -10.53 5.03 -8.63
N THR A 19 -11.20 4.41 -7.68
CA THR A 19 -10.63 3.42 -6.77
C THR A 19 -11.30 2.07 -7.00
N LEU A 20 -10.56 0.98 -6.76
CA LEU A 20 -11.14 -0.36 -6.70
C LEU A 20 -11.43 -0.71 -5.25
N THR A 21 -12.67 -1.05 -4.95
CA THR A 21 -13.07 -1.60 -3.65
C THR A 21 -12.43 -2.98 -3.44
N SER A 22 -12.40 -3.47 -2.20
CA SER A 22 -11.96 -4.83 -1.88
C SER A 22 -12.78 -5.91 -2.61
N SER A 23 -14.02 -5.58 -3.00
CA SER A 23 -14.89 -6.43 -3.84
C SER A 23 -14.63 -6.33 -5.35
N GLY A 24 -13.57 -5.63 -5.77
CA GLY A 24 -13.19 -5.46 -7.18
C GLY A 24 -14.09 -4.50 -7.96
N LYS A 25 -15.05 -3.82 -7.33
CA LYS A 25 -15.93 -2.84 -7.97
C LYS A 25 -15.21 -1.52 -8.14
N ARG A 26 -15.40 -0.89 -9.31
CA ARG A 26 -14.91 0.48 -9.56
C ARG A 26 -15.80 1.46 -8.83
N GLU A 27 -15.20 2.22 -7.93
CA GLU A 27 -15.83 3.31 -7.20
C GLU A 27 -15.21 4.63 -7.65
N ILE A 28 -16.04 5.61 -7.97
CA ILE A 28 -15.59 6.95 -8.34
C ILE A 28 -15.80 7.85 -7.14
N ARG A 29 -14.71 8.35 -6.56
CA ARG A 29 -14.75 9.24 -5.39
C ARG A 29 -14.26 10.63 -5.76
N GLN A 30 -14.97 11.66 -5.34
CA GLN A 30 -14.50 13.04 -5.46
C GLN A 30 -13.25 13.26 -4.60
N LEU A 31 -12.34 14.10 -5.06
CA LEU A 31 -11.23 14.58 -4.23
C LEU A 31 -11.75 15.39 -3.04
N THR A 32 -11.06 15.26 -1.91
CA THR A 32 -11.31 16.07 -0.71
C THR A 32 -10.59 17.41 -0.80
N SER A 33 -11.03 18.40 -0.01
CA SER A 33 -10.37 19.70 0.10
C SER A 33 -8.89 19.57 0.45
N SER A 34 -8.53 18.69 1.40
CA SER A 34 -7.14 18.39 1.76
C SER A 34 -6.30 17.90 0.58
N HIS A 35 -6.83 16.98 -0.25
CA HIS A 35 -6.12 16.50 -1.45
C HIS A 35 -5.94 17.62 -2.48
N ALA A 36 -6.99 18.38 -2.76
CA ALA A 36 -6.96 19.48 -3.71
C ALA A 36 -5.94 20.55 -3.29
N LEU A 37 -5.96 20.97 -2.02
CA LEU A 37 -5.02 21.94 -1.45
C LEU A 37 -3.57 21.42 -1.48
N GLN A 38 -3.35 20.15 -1.16
CA GLN A 38 -2.01 19.55 -1.16
C GLN A 38 -1.37 19.52 -2.56
N ILE A 39 -2.18 19.29 -3.60
CA ILE A 39 -1.74 19.28 -5.00
C ILE A 39 -1.60 20.73 -5.51
N ALA A 40 -2.60 21.57 -5.28
CA ALA A 40 -2.62 22.98 -5.66
C ALA A 40 -1.42 23.76 -5.10
N GLY A 41 -1.09 23.57 -3.83
CA GLY A 41 0.05 24.20 -3.15
C GLY A 41 1.43 23.73 -3.62
N ARG A 42 1.51 22.94 -4.69
CA ARG A 42 2.76 22.63 -5.39
C ARG A 42 3.17 23.72 -6.38
N ALA A 43 2.24 24.57 -6.83
CA ALA A 43 2.56 25.72 -7.67
C ALA A 43 3.10 26.89 -6.83
N GLY A 44 4.11 27.62 -7.33
CA GLY A 44 4.63 28.84 -6.69
C GLY A 44 5.23 28.60 -5.31
N ARG A 45 6.00 27.51 -5.13
CA ARG A 45 6.65 27.24 -3.85
C ARG A 45 7.81 28.21 -3.64
N PHE A 46 8.07 28.57 -2.37
CA PHE A 46 9.26 29.34 -2.02
C PHE A 46 10.53 28.66 -2.54
N GLY A 47 11.43 29.45 -3.16
CA GLY A 47 12.64 28.97 -3.83
C GLY A 47 12.42 28.38 -5.22
N SER A 48 11.22 28.53 -5.79
CA SER A 48 10.95 28.27 -7.21
C SER A 48 11.22 29.54 -8.05
N ASP A 49 11.34 29.39 -9.36
CA ASP A 49 11.51 30.54 -10.28
C ASP A 49 10.23 31.38 -10.42
N TYR A 50 9.13 30.90 -9.84
CA TYR A 50 7.81 31.53 -9.91
C TYR A 50 7.45 32.08 -8.53
N GLU A 51 7.35 33.40 -8.43
CA GLU A 51 6.90 34.09 -7.20
C GLU A 51 5.45 33.72 -6.87
N ASP A 52 4.61 33.59 -7.89
CA ASP A 52 3.19 33.22 -7.77
C ASP A 52 2.87 31.88 -8.45
N GLY A 53 1.98 31.13 -7.81
CA GLY A 53 1.43 29.87 -8.33
C GLY A 53 -0.01 30.02 -8.82
N SER A 54 -0.36 29.32 -9.90
CA SER A 54 -1.73 29.30 -10.43
C SER A 54 -2.30 27.88 -10.49
N VAL A 55 -3.62 27.78 -10.40
CA VAL A 55 -4.34 26.50 -10.37
C VAL A 55 -5.59 26.61 -11.24
N THR A 56 -5.83 25.62 -12.08
CA THR A 56 -7.03 25.54 -12.92
C THR A 56 -7.44 24.09 -13.15
N SER A 57 -8.58 23.88 -13.83
CA SER A 57 -9.04 22.57 -14.28
C SER A 57 -8.95 22.48 -15.81
N MET A 58 -8.76 21.26 -16.32
CA MET A 58 -8.74 21.01 -17.77
C MET A 58 -10.12 21.21 -18.40
N HIS A 59 -11.18 20.88 -17.66
CA HIS A 59 -12.56 20.97 -18.11
C HIS A 59 -13.29 22.12 -17.38
N PRO A 60 -13.79 23.16 -18.09
CA PRO A 60 -14.42 24.32 -17.46
C PRO A 60 -15.56 23.98 -16.48
N LYS A 61 -16.31 22.90 -16.74
CA LYS A 61 -17.36 22.38 -15.85
C LYS A 61 -16.87 22.02 -14.44
N HIS A 62 -15.58 21.74 -14.25
CA HIS A 62 -14.99 21.39 -12.97
C HIS A 62 -14.51 22.62 -12.18
N MET A 63 -14.46 23.80 -12.79
CA MET A 63 -13.99 25.03 -12.12
C MET A 63 -14.80 25.41 -10.88
N PRO A 64 -16.16 25.36 -10.88
CA PRO A 64 -16.93 25.68 -9.67
C PRO A 64 -16.62 24.72 -8.52
N LEU A 65 -16.48 23.42 -8.80
CA LEU A 65 -16.14 22.42 -7.80
C LEU A 65 -14.72 22.62 -7.27
N LEU A 66 -13.75 22.89 -8.14
CA LEU A 66 -12.37 23.17 -7.74
C LEU A 66 -12.30 24.40 -6.83
N HIS A 67 -13.00 25.49 -7.17
CA HIS A 67 -13.06 26.68 -6.34
C HIS A 67 -13.64 26.39 -4.95
N ASN A 68 -14.70 25.57 -4.87
CA ASN A 68 -15.30 25.17 -3.60
C ASN A 68 -14.29 24.36 -2.77
N LEU A 69 -13.66 23.34 -3.36
CA LEU A 69 -12.68 22.49 -2.67
C LEU A 69 -11.47 23.26 -2.13
N LEU A 70 -11.01 24.30 -2.84
CA LEU A 70 -9.87 25.11 -2.42
C LEU A 70 -10.22 26.17 -1.37
N ARG A 71 -11.50 26.54 -1.24
CA ARG A 71 -11.97 27.49 -0.21
C ARG A 71 -12.44 26.80 1.06
N GLU A 72 -12.84 25.55 0.96
CA GLU A 72 -13.30 24.75 2.09
C GLU A 72 -12.17 24.56 3.12
N LYS A 73 -12.48 24.81 4.40
CA LYS A 73 -11.56 24.49 5.50
C LYS A 73 -11.46 22.97 5.63
N ALA A 74 -10.24 22.44 5.58
CA ALA A 74 -10.00 21.02 5.78
C ALA A 74 -10.64 20.55 7.11
N PRO A 75 -11.38 19.43 7.11
CA PRO A 75 -12.05 18.94 8.31
C PRO A 75 -11.01 18.53 9.37
N GLU A 76 -11.38 18.73 10.63
CA GLU A 76 -10.56 18.30 11.77
C GLU A 76 -10.48 16.77 11.84
N ILE A 77 -9.27 16.26 12.06
CA ILE A 77 -9.03 14.82 12.25
C ILE A 77 -9.43 14.47 13.69
N LYS A 78 -10.51 13.68 13.83
CA LYS A 78 -11.07 13.32 15.14
C LYS A 78 -10.55 12.00 15.70
N LEU A 79 -10.12 11.10 14.83
CA LEU A 79 -9.75 9.73 15.18
C LEU A 79 -8.31 9.44 14.79
N ALA A 80 -7.61 8.68 15.64
CA ALA A 80 -6.29 8.14 15.35
C ALA A 80 -6.38 6.64 15.02
N GLY A 81 -5.58 6.19 14.04
CA GLY A 81 -5.51 4.79 13.69
C GLY A 81 -4.67 4.00 14.69
N LEU A 82 -5.16 2.86 15.14
CA LEU A 82 -4.41 1.90 15.94
C LEU A 82 -4.12 0.65 15.12
N HIS A 83 -2.89 0.14 15.23
CA HIS A 83 -2.50 -1.16 14.67
C HIS A 83 -2.20 -2.11 15.84
N PRO A 84 -2.67 -3.36 15.81
CA PRO A 84 -2.37 -4.30 16.87
C PRO A 84 -0.87 -4.60 16.92
N PRO A 85 -0.23 -4.57 18.09
CA PRO A 85 1.12 -5.12 18.23
C PRO A 85 1.06 -6.65 18.09
N PHE A 86 2.17 -7.26 17.66
CA PHE A 86 2.22 -8.71 17.43
C PHE A 86 1.81 -9.50 18.67
N GLU A 87 2.24 -9.07 19.85
CA GLU A 87 2.00 -9.75 21.12
C GLU A 87 0.48 -9.90 21.39
N LYS A 88 -0.33 -8.92 20.95
CA LYS A 88 -1.79 -9.01 21.05
C LYS A 88 -2.39 -10.00 20.07
N LEU A 89 -1.84 -10.10 18.86
CA LEU A 89 -2.27 -11.10 17.88
C LEU A 89 -1.89 -12.52 18.35
N GLU A 90 -0.72 -12.68 18.97
CA GLU A 90 -0.27 -13.96 19.52
C GLU A 90 -1.13 -14.41 20.72
N GLU A 91 -1.44 -13.50 21.66
CA GLU A 91 -2.41 -13.77 22.73
C GLU A 91 -3.76 -14.22 22.15
N PHE A 92 -4.23 -13.55 21.09
CA PHE A 92 -5.49 -13.87 20.42
C PHE A 92 -5.45 -15.26 19.78
N ALA A 93 -4.36 -15.60 19.09
CA ALA A 93 -4.14 -16.90 18.48
C ALA A 93 -4.16 -18.03 19.51
N ASN A 94 -3.54 -17.82 20.67
CA ASN A 94 -3.52 -18.77 21.77
C ASN A 94 -4.93 -19.03 22.33
N VAL A 95 -5.75 -17.99 22.47
CA VAL A 95 -7.15 -18.11 22.92
C VAL A 95 -8.01 -18.86 21.89
N LEU A 96 -7.81 -18.58 20.61
CA LEU A 96 -8.53 -19.26 19.51
C LEU A 96 -8.04 -20.71 19.29
N GLY A 97 -6.83 -21.05 19.74
CA GLY A 97 -6.22 -22.36 19.51
C GLY A 97 -5.82 -22.60 18.06
N THR A 98 -5.59 -21.53 17.29
CA THR A 98 -5.22 -21.60 15.87
C THR A 98 -3.80 -21.11 15.61
N LYS A 99 -3.16 -21.67 14.58
CA LYS A 99 -1.90 -21.17 14.02
C LYS A 99 -2.09 -20.44 12.69
N CYS A 100 -3.34 -20.36 12.22
CA CYS A 100 -3.72 -19.69 10.99
C CYS A 100 -3.77 -18.18 11.26
N PHE A 101 -2.80 -17.44 10.73
CA PHE A 101 -2.67 -16.00 10.95
C PHE A 101 -3.77 -15.21 10.23
N SER A 102 -4.26 -15.68 9.07
CA SER A 102 -5.42 -15.07 8.41
C SER A 102 -6.68 -15.14 9.28
N GLU A 103 -6.92 -16.30 9.90
CA GLU A 103 -8.02 -16.50 10.85
C GLU A 103 -7.89 -15.59 12.07
N VAL A 104 -6.67 -15.48 12.63
CA VAL A 104 -6.37 -14.58 13.74
C VAL A 104 -6.71 -13.13 13.38
N ILE A 105 -6.28 -12.64 12.22
CA ILE A 105 -6.60 -11.28 11.77
C ILE A 105 -8.11 -11.12 11.57
N GLY A 106 -8.77 -12.05 10.87
CA GLY A 106 -10.19 -11.98 10.60
C GLY A 106 -11.03 -11.91 11.88
N MET A 107 -10.71 -12.76 12.86
CA MET A 107 -11.35 -12.75 14.18
C MET A 107 -11.00 -11.48 14.96
N PHE A 108 -9.75 -11.02 14.91
CA PHE A 108 -9.34 -9.78 15.57
C PHE A 108 -10.11 -8.57 15.05
N ILE A 109 -10.29 -8.44 13.73
CA ILE A 109 -11.10 -7.37 13.12
C ILE A 109 -12.55 -7.44 13.63
N GLY A 110 -13.13 -8.64 13.76
CA GLY A 110 -14.52 -8.82 14.17
C GLY A 110 -14.78 -8.63 15.68
N LEU A 111 -13.77 -8.83 16.52
CA LEU A 111 -13.90 -8.86 17.98
C LEU A 111 -13.18 -7.72 18.69
N CYS A 112 -12.33 -6.96 18.00
CA CYS A 112 -11.58 -5.86 18.62
C CYS A 112 -12.52 -4.71 19.01
N GLU A 113 -12.61 -4.45 20.31
CA GLU A 113 -13.28 -3.28 20.85
C GLU A 113 -12.27 -2.17 21.18
N MET A 114 -12.63 -0.93 20.88
CA MET A 114 -11.84 0.25 21.23
C MET A 114 -12.72 1.46 21.43
N ASN A 115 -12.14 2.56 21.93
CA ASN A 115 -12.87 3.82 22.05
C ASN A 115 -13.09 4.44 20.66
N GLU A 116 -14.24 4.14 20.06
CA GLU A 116 -14.65 4.59 18.72
C GLU A 116 -14.74 6.12 18.57
N LYS A 117 -14.75 6.87 19.69
CA LYS A 117 -14.74 8.34 19.66
C LYS A 117 -13.35 8.92 19.42
N LEU A 118 -12.29 8.15 19.67
CA LEU A 118 -10.90 8.60 19.59
C LEU A 118 -10.05 7.77 18.64
N PHE A 119 -10.43 6.51 18.41
CA PHE A 119 -9.61 5.57 17.66
C PHE A 119 -10.42 4.78 16.63
N PHE A 120 -9.72 4.30 15.61
CA PHE A 120 -10.21 3.29 14.68
C PHE A 120 -9.12 2.23 14.44
N LEU A 121 -9.52 1.01 14.11
CA LEU A 121 -8.59 -0.04 13.72
C LEU A 121 -8.05 0.27 12.32
N CYS A 122 -6.74 0.41 12.18
CA CYS A 122 -6.09 0.46 10.88
C CYS A 122 -6.45 -0.79 10.06
N SER A 123 -6.67 -0.61 8.75
CA SER A 123 -7.04 -1.74 7.88
C SER A 123 -5.99 -2.85 7.91
N LEU A 124 -6.40 -4.04 8.32
CA LEU A 124 -5.56 -5.26 8.30
C LEU A 124 -5.87 -6.17 7.11
N ILE A 125 -6.75 -5.74 6.21
CA ILE A 125 -7.22 -6.53 5.06
C ILE A 125 -6.06 -6.98 4.16
N GLU A 126 -5.11 -6.09 3.84
CA GLU A 126 -3.98 -6.45 2.96
C GLU A 126 -3.07 -7.50 3.62
N SER A 127 -2.81 -7.39 4.93
CA SER A 127 -2.06 -8.39 5.69
C SER A 127 -2.83 -9.72 5.78
N GLN A 128 -4.15 -9.68 5.93
CA GLN A 128 -4.99 -10.88 5.91
C GLN A 128 -4.92 -11.58 4.56
N GLU A 129 -5.09 -10.85 3.46
CA GLU A 129 -5.04 -11.41 2.09
C GLU A 129 -3.65 -11.99 1.76
N ILE A 130 -2.57 -11.38 2.27
CA ILE A 130 -1.21 -11.94 2.14
C ILE A 130 -1.08 -13.23 2.97
N ALA A 131 -1.58 -13.25 4.20
CA ALA A 131 -1.55 -14.44 5.05
C ALA A 131 -2.32 -15.61 4.42
N GLU A 132 -3.55 -15.37 3.97
CA GLU A 132 -4.38 -16.34 3.26
C GLU A 132 -3.63 -16.91 2.04
N PHE A 133 -3.02 -16.03 1.24
CA PHE A 133 -2.24 -16.47 0.09
C PHE A 133 -1.05 -17.36 0.48
N LEU A 134 -0.30 -17.03 1.53
CA LEU A 134 0.83 -17.83 1.97
C LEU A 134 0.39 -19.17 2.55
N GLU A 135 -0.64 -19.18 3.38
CA GLU A 135 -1.21 -20.38 4.00
C GLU A 135 -1.73 -21.38 2.95
N ASP A 136 -2.31 -20.89 1.86
CA ASP A 136 -2.78 -21.72 0.74
C ASP A 136 -1.65 -22.27 -0.15
N ASN A 137 -0.51 -21.56 -0.26
CA ASN A 137 0.51 -21.83 -1.29
C ASN A 137 1.84 -22.38 -0.76
N VAL A 138 2.05 -22.38 0.56
CA VAL A 138 3.28 -22.83 1.20
C VAL A 138 2.94 -23.83 2.32
N LEU A 139 3.86 -24.73 2.67
CA LEU A 139 3.77 -25.58 3.86
C LEU A 139 3.90 -24.76 5.15
N CYS A 140 2.98 -23.82 5.37
CA CYS A 140 3.01 -22.84 6.45
C CYS A 140 2.88 -23.43 7.87
N ASN A 141 2.54 -24.72 7.98
CA ASN A 141 2.45 -25.40 9.27
C ASN A 141 3.77 -25.41 10.05
N GLU A 142 4.89 -25.20 9.37
CA GLU A 142 6.23 -25.09 9.97
C GLU A 142 6.65 -23.65 10.31
N LEU A 143 5.88 -22.65 9.85
CA LEU A 143 6.18 -21.25 10.08
C LEU A 143 5.63 -20.80 11.45
N SER A 144 6.43 -20.04 12.20
CA SER A 144 5.93 -19.43 13.43
C SER A 144 4.95 -18.29 13.11
N LEU A 145 3.99 -18.02 14.01
CA LEU A 145 3.10 -16.86 13.88
C LEU A 145 3.89 -15.55 13.76
N ARG A 146 5.05 -15.44 14.45
CA ARG A 146 5.92 -14.27 14.39
C ARG A 146 6.55 -14.07 13.02
N ASP A 147 7.00 -15.16 12.40
CA ASP A 147 7.58 -15.10 11.06
C ASP A 147 6.49 -14.80 10.03
N MET A 148 5.32 -15.44 10.14
CA MET A 148 4.16 -15.14 9.28
C MET A 148 3.77 -13.66 9.37
N TYR A 149 3.65 -13.12 10.59
CA TYR A 149 3.41 -11.70 10.82
C TYR A 149 4.45 -10.83 10.12
N THR A 150 5.74 -11.20 10.22
CA THR A 150 6.83 -10.46 9.58
C THR A 150 6.68 -10.48 8.06
N PHE A 151 6.44 -11.64 7.43
CA PHE A 151 6.20 -11.71 5.99
C PHE A 151 4.98 -10.88 5.56
N CYS A 152 3.89 -10.89 6.33
CA CYS A 152 2.69 -10.10 6.06
C CYS A 152 2.88 -8.59 6.26
N CYS A 153 3.93 -8.17 6.98
CA CYS A 153 4.33 -6.76 7.10
C CYS A 153 5.21 -6.28 5.93
N SER A 154 5.56 -7.16 4.99
CA SER A 154 6.36 -6.79 3.82
C SER A 154 5.65 -5.71 3.00
N PRO A 155 6.35 -4.70 2.47
CA PRO A 155 5.75 -3.56 1.77
C PRO A 155 5.38 -3.93 0.33
N ILE A 156 4.52 -4.92 0.16
CA ILE A 156 4.02 -5.43 -1.12
C ILE A 156 2.49 -5.30 -1.16
N SER A 157 1.91 -5.33 -2.35
CA SER A 157 0.46 -5.34 -2.48
C SER A 157 -0.10 -6.75 -2.69
N SER A 158 -1.16 -7.08 -1.96
CA SER A 158 -1.93 -8.33 -2.15
C SER A 158 -2.52 -8.47 -3.56
N ARG A 159 -2.62 -7.36 -4.31
CA ARG A 159 -3.12 -7.33 -5.68
C ARG A 159 -2.09 -7.78 -6.72
N ASN A 160 -0.80 -7.72 -6.38
CA ASN A 160 0.27 -8.09 -7.29
C ASN A 160 0.63 -9.58 -7.14
N ARG A 161 -0.07 -10.44 -7.90
CA ARG A 161 0.09 -11.90 -7.82
C ARG A 161 1.50 -12.37 -8.18
N GLU A 162 2.21 -11.66 -9.04
CA GLU A 162 3.61 -11.98 -9.37
C GLU A 162 4.51 -11.79 -8.15
N VAL A 163 4.42 -10.64 -7.48
CA VAL A 163 5.22 -10.35 -6.28
C VAL A 163 4.84 -11.27 -5.12
N LEU A 164 3.55 -11.59 -4.96
CA LEU A 164 3.10 -12.58 -3.98
C LEU A 164 3.69 -13.97 -4.22
N SER A 165 3.75 -14.42 -5.48
CA SER A 165 4.37 -15.72 -5.81
C SER A 165 5.85 -15.76 -5.46
N VAL A 166 6.55 -14.63 -5.60
CA VAL A 166 7.94 -14.49 -5.19
C VAL A 166 8.08 -14.46 -3.67
N LEU A 167 7.18 -13.79 -2.94
CA LEU A 167 7.15 -13.87 -1.48
C LEU A 167 6.98 -15.32 -1.01
N ALA A 168 6.04 -16.07 -1.58
CA ALA A 168 5.87 -17.48 -1.26
C ALA A 168 7.13 -18.31 -1.52
N ALA A 169 7.83 -18.06 -2.63
CA ALA A 169 9.12 -18.70 -2.90
C ALA A 169 10.16 -18.32 -1.83
N PHE A 170 10.23 -17.06 -1.40
CA PHE A 170 11.14 -16.63 -0.34
C PHE A 170 10.83 -17.29 1.01
N VAL A 171 9.55 -17.44 1.35
CA VAL A 171 9.12 -18.18 2.55
C VAL A 171 9.56 -19.65 2.46
N GLN A 172 9.45 -20.28 1.29
CA GLN A 172 9.90 -21.66 1.09
C GLN A 172 11.42 -21.81 1.28
N PHE A 173 12.22 -20.86 0.78
CA PHE A 173 13.67 -20.82 1.04
C PHE A 173 13.96 -20.68 2.54
N TYR A 174 13.21 -19.81 3.24
CA TYR A 174 13.33 -19.61 4.69
C TYR A 174 13.03 -20.90 5.48
N LEU A 175 11.92 -21.58 5.18
CA LEU A 175 11.55 -22.85 5.82
C LEU A 175 12.60 -23.94 5.62
N ASN A 176 13.16 -24.02 4.40
CA ASN A 176 14.24 -24.96 4.07
C ASN A 176 15.60 -24.55 4.66
N ARG A 177 15.68 -23.43 5.38
CA ARG A 177 16.92 -22.85 5.94
C ARG A 177 17.99 -22.61 4.88
N VAL A 178 17.56 -22.29 3.66
CA VAL A 178 18.45 -21.96 2.54
C VAL A 178 18.52 -20.45 2.41
N PRO A 179 19.71 -19.84 2.59
CA PRO A 179 19.86 -18.39 2.43
C PRO A 179 19.67 -18.00 0.96
N ILE A 180 18.90 -16.94 0.73
CA ILE A 180 18.69 -16.39 -0.62
C ILE A 180 19.83 -15.42 -0.92
N CYS A 181 20.70 -15.79 -1.85
CA CYS A 181 21.83 -14.97 -2.25
C CYS A 181 21.48 -14.09 -3.46
N LYS A 182 22.39 -13.16 -3.78
CA LYS A 182 22.23 -12.25 -4.93
C LYS A 182 22.06 -13.00 -6.27
N ASN A 183 22.66 -14.18 -6.41
CA ASN A 183 22.57 -14.96 -7.64
C ASN A 183 21.19 -15.61 -7.81
N ASP A 184 20.57 -16.05 -6.71
CA ASP A 184 19.21 -16.62 -6.74
C ASP A 184 18.20 -15.57 -7.19
N VAL A 185 18.29 -14.36 -6.63
CA VAL A 185 17.44 -13.23 -7.03
C VAL A 185 17.68 -12.84 -8.48
N LYS A 186 18.94 -12.82 -8.94
CA LYS A 186 19.26 -12.55 -10.36
C LYS A 186 18.69 -13.61 -11.29
N GLN A 187 18.70 -14.88 -10.89
CA GLN A 187 18.14 -15.97 -11.68
C GLN A 187 16.62 -15.88 -11.74
N LEU A 188 15.96 -15.66 -10.59
CA LEU A 188 14.52 -15.46 -10.50
C LEU A 188 14.05 -14.33 -11.42
N LEU A 189 14.79 -13.23 -11.40
CA LEU A 189 14.48 -12.04 -12.16
C LEU A 189 15.02 -12.03 -13.60
N LYS A 190 15.66 -13.12 -14.05
CA LYS A 190 16.27 -13.26 -15.39
C LYS A 190 17.19 -12.07 -15.74
N TRP A 191 18.11 -11.74 -14.84
CA TRP A 191 19.05 -10.63 -14.99
C TRP A 191 20.00 -10.79 -16.19
N PRO A 192 20.34 -9.70 -16.93
CA PRO A 192 19.88 -8.33 -16.76
C PRO A 192 18.54 -8.04 -17.46
N PRO A 193 17.69 -7.16 -16.89
CA PRO A 193 16.46 -6.73 -17.54
C PRO A 193 16.76 -5.97 -18.83
N LYS A 194 15.87 -6.08 -19.82
CA LYS A 194 15.97 -5.34 -21.08
C LYS A 194 15.18 -4.03 -20.97
N PRO A 195 15.58 -2.96 -21.69
CA PRO A 195 14.79 -1.73 -21.75
C PRO A 195 13.39 -2.00 -22.30
N ALA A 196 12.37 -1.47 -21.61
CA ALA A 196 10.98 -1.60 -22.02
C ALA A 196 10.67 -0.80 -23.29
N LYS A 197 9.84 -1.37 -24.17
CA LYS A 197 9.39 -0.79 -25.44
C LYS A 197 7.92 -0.40 -25.43
N ASN A 198 7.16 -0.89 -24.46
CA ASN A 198 5.73 -0.64 -24.31
C ASN A 198 5.35 -0.59 -22.83
N LYS A 199 4.10 -0.21 -22.54
CA LYS A 199 3.60 -0.04 -21.17
C LYS A 199 3.64 -1.34 -20.36
N GLU A 200 3.28 -2.47 -20.97
CA GLU A 200 3.29 -3.78 -20.28
C GLU A 200 4.70 -4.17 -19.85
N GLU A 201 5.71 -3.89 -20.68
CA GLU A 201 7.11 -4.11 -20.32
C GLU A 201 7.59 -3.16 -19.21
N VAL A 202 7.06 -1.94 -19.13
CA VAL A 202 7.32 -1.04 -17.98
C VAL A 202 6.74 -1.62 -16.70
N GLU A 203 5.49 -2.09 -16.73
CA GLU A 203 4.82 -2.72 -15.57
C GLU A 203 5.63 -3.95 -15.08
N LYS A 204 6.20 -4.75 -15.99
CA LYS A 204 7.13 -5.85 -15.62
C LYS A 204 8.40 -5.36 -14.94
N LEU A 205 8.98 -4.24 -15.38
CA LEU A 205 10.16 -3.65 -14.73
C LEU A 205 9.82 -3.02 -13.37
N GLU A 206 8.60 -2.52 -13.18
CA GLU A 206 8.11 -2.06 -11.88
C GLU A 206 7.98 -3.24 -10.90
N ASN A 207 7.39 -4.37 -11.33
CA ASN A 207 7.33 -5.61 -10.54
C ASN A 207 8.73 -6.11 -10.16
N PHE A 208 9.66 -6.07 -11.11
CA PHE A 208 11.07 -6.40 -10.87
C PHE A 208 11.66 -5.56 -9.73
N HIS A 209 11.40 -4.25 -9.72
CA HIS A 209 11.86 -3.34 -8.67
C HIS A 209 11.16 -3.62 -7.33
N GLU A 210 9.86 -3.94 -7.33
CA GLU A 210 9.14 -4.35 -6.11
C GLU A 210 9.74 -5.62 -5.49
N ILE A 211 10.08 -6.63 -6.30
CA ILE A 211 10.74 -7.86 -5.83
C ILE A 211 12.11 -7.55 -5.19
N LEU A 212 12.90 -6.65 -5.79
CA LEU A 212 14.16 -6.24 -5.18
C LEU A 212 13.96 -5.52 -3.85
N ARG A 213 12.94 -4.67 -3.74
CA ARG A 213 12.59 -4.01 -2.48
C ARG A 213 12.14 -5.02 -1.42
N LEU A 214 11.34 -6.00 -1.81
CA LEU A 214 10.95 -7.11 -0.94
C LEU A 214 12.17 -7.88 -0.42
N TYR A 215 13.08 -8.26 -1.32
CA TYR A 215 14.31 -8.95 -0.93
C TYR A 215 15.17 -8.12 0.04
N MET A 216 15.29 -6.81 -0.19
CA MET A 216 16.03 -5.92 0.71
C MET A 216 15.32 -5.72 2.05
N TRP A 217 13.99 -5.80 2.09
CA TRP A 217 13.20 -5.66 3.32
C TRP A 217 13.32 -6.89 4.22
N LEU A 218 13.37 -8.09 3.62
CA LEU A 218 13.47 -9.37 4.31
C LEU A 218 14.88 -9.77 4.73
N ARG A 219 15.91 -8.99 4.33
CA ARG A 219 17.30 -9.27 4.63
C ARG A 219 17.75 -8.59 5.92
#